data_AF-A0A3D2U6S3-F1
#
_entry.id   AF-A0A3D2U6S3-F1
#
_cell.length_a   1.000
_cell.length_b   1.000
_cell.length_c   1.000
_cell.angle_alpha   90.00
_cell.angle_beta   90.00
_cell.angle_gamma   90.00
#
_symmetry.space_group_name_H-M   'P 1'
#
loop_
_entity.id
_entity.type
_entity.pdbx_description
1 polymer ?
#
loop_
_entity_poly.entity_id
_entity_poly.type
_entity_poly.pdbx_seq_one_letter_code
_entity_poly.pdbx_strand_id
1 'polypeptide(L)'
;KIGQALLALKEVEYLGAPQAGSVFDRRDRLVDRVLGPLEEEWCDGRNDGGIVARVKRLRSEILPDMVDQELPEEERQRRWRHLADCYLAQQMSLYPNDYIGPDEAVERLLETVERFEEDLTDQATVHGPMTVLVEVGEAIEVPSVRSRERGEDPVMQELQEQLSGMLERLAAEIEEGRRQEGGRN
;
A
#
# COMPACT_ATOMS: atom_id res chain seq x y z
N LYS A 1 -3.04 11.76 -19.23
CA LYS A 1 -3.19 11.09 -20.55
C LYS A 1 -2.35 9.81 -20.65
N ILE A 2 -1.09 9.79 -20.19
CA ILE A 2 -0.23 8.58 -20.25
C ILE A 2 -0.77 7.42 -19.40
N GLY A 3 -1.12 7.64 -18.13
CA GLY A 3 -1.65 6.57 -17.25
C GLY A 3 -2.90 5.88 -17.80
N GLN A 4 -3.79 6.63 -18.47
CA GLN A 4 -4.97 6.05 -19.14
C GLN A 4 -4.60 5.16 -20.33
N ALA A 5 -3.55 5.51 -21.07
CA ALA A 5 -3.05 4.72 -22.19
C ALA A 5 -2.34 3.45 -21.71
N LEU A 6 -1.52 3.54 -20.66
CA LEU A 6 -0.88 2.40 -20.02
C LEU A 6 -1.92 1.43 -19.44
N LEU A 7 -2.94 1.95 -18.75
CA LEU A 7 -4.05 1.13 -18.27
C LEU A 7 -4.80 0.46 -19.43
N ALA A 8 -5.09 1.19 -20.50
CA ALA A 8 -5.75 0.62 -21.68
C ALA A 8 -4.92 -0.50 -22.34
N LEU A 9 -3.60 -0.37 -22.37
CA LEU A 9 -2.72 -1.42 -22.87
C LEU A 9 -2.81 -2.69 -22.02
N LYS A 10 -2.81 -2.54 -20.69
CA LYS A 10 -2.99 -3.67 -19.76
C LYS A 10 -4.39 -4.28 -19.83
N GLU A 11 -5.42 -3.48 -20.07
CA GLU A 11 -6.76 -4.00 -20.33
C GLU A 11 -6.83 -4.80 -21.63
N VAL A 12 -6.15 -4.38 -22.70
CA VAL A 12 -6.06 -5.20 -23.92
C VAL A 12 -5.35 -6.52 -23.64
N GLU A 13 -4.28 -6.51 -22.85
CA GLU A 13 -3.50 -7.69 -22.49
C GLU A 13 -4.33 -8.72 -21.70
N TYR A 14 -5.06 -8.29 -20.66
CA TYR A 14 -5.75 -9.21 -19.73
C TYR A 14 -7.27 -9.36 -19.98
N LEU A 15 -7.91 -8.36 -20.60
CA LEU A 15 -9.35 -8.32 -20.88
C LEU A 15 -9.66 -8.33 -22.38
N GLY A 16 -8.66 -8.23 -23.26
CA GLY A 16 -8.83 -8.25 -24.71
C GLY A 16 -9.29 -6.93 -25.34
N ALA A 17 -9.72 -5.96 -24.54
CA ALA A 17 -10.17 -4.65 -25.02
C ALA A 17 -10.08 -3.58 -23.91
N PRO A 18 -9.88 -2.29 -24.28
CA PRO A 18 -9.98 -1.19 -23.34
C PRO A 18 -11.36 -1.13 -22.69
N GLN A 19 -11.41 -0.78 -21.41
CA GLN A 19 -12.65 -0.71 -20.64
C GLN A 19 -13.19 0.73 -20.56
N ALA A 20 -14.50 0.88 -20.34
CA ALA A 20 -15.17 2.17 -20.17
C ALA A 20 -15.37 2.54 -18.69
N GLY A 21 -15.50 3.83 -18.39
CA GLY A 21 -15.73 4.34 -17.02
C GLY A 21 -14.54 5.10 -16.45
N SER A 22 -14.57 5.36 -15.13
CA SER A 22 -13.47 6.08 -14.47
C SER A 22 -12.20 5.24 -14.48
N VAL A 23 -11.04 5.90 -14.37
CA VAL A 23 -9.73 5.20 -14.32
C VAL A 23 -9.67 4.22 -13.15
N PHE A 24 -10.27 4.56 -12.02
CA PHE A 24 -10.26 3.74 -10.81
C PHE A 24 -11.18 2.52 -10.94
N ASP A 25 -12.41 2.68 -11.46
CA ASP A 25 -13.30 1.53 -11.71
C ASP A 25 -12.68 0.52 -12.69
N ARG A 26 -12.02 1.07 -13.72
CA ARG A 26 -11.30 0.30 -14.74
C ARG A 26 -10.13 -0.46 -14.15
N ARG A 27 -9.31 0.21 -13.35
CA ARG A 27 -8.21 -0.39 -12.58
C ARG A 27 -8.71 -1.53 -11.71
N ASP A 28 -9.77 -1.30 -10.94
CA ASP A 28 -10.28 -2.29 -9.97
C ASP A 28 -10.76 -3.57 -10.68
N ARG A 29 -11.50 -3.42 -11.80
CA ARG A 29 -11.89 -4.56 -12.64
C ARG A 29 -10.69 -5.29 -13.23
N LEU A 30 -9.65 -4.57 -13.64
CA LEU A 30 -8.42 -5.17 -14.15
C LEU A 30 -7.69 -5.96 -13.04
N VAL A 31 -7.51 -5.37 -11.86
CA VAL A 31 -6.94 -6.06 -10.69
C VAL A 31 -7.73 -7.33 -10.37
N ASP A 32 -9.06 -7.24 -10.41
CA ASP A 32 -9.93 -8.39 -10.16
C ASP A 32 -9.78 -9.50 -11.18
N ARG A 33 -9.64 -9.13 -12.46
CA ARG A 33 -9.38 -10.09 -13.54
C ARG A 33 -8.03 -10.78 -13.40
N VAL A 34 -7.00 -10.02 -13.00
CA VAL A 34 -5.62 -10.49 -12.85
C VAL A 34 -5.50 -11.43 -11.65
N LEU A 35 -6.02 -11.03 -10.48
CA LEU A 35 -5.86 -11.81 -9.25
C LEU A 35 -6.88 -12.95 -9.12
N GLY A 36 -8.11 -12.80 -9.62
CA GLY A 36 -9.19 -13.77 -9.41
C GLY A 36 -8.82 -15.22 -9.74
N PRO A 37 -8.27 -15.52 -10.94
CA PRO A 37 -7.85 -16.88 -11.28
C PRO A 37 -6.74 -17.43 -10.38
N LEU A 38 -5.82 -16.58 -9.92
CA LEU A 38 -4.77 -16.98 -8.99
C LEU A 38 -5.34 -17.30 -7.61
N GLU A 39 -6.33 -16.52 -7.16
CA GLU A 39 -7.00 -16.76 -5.88
C GLU A 39 -7.81 -18.05 -5.89
N GLU A 40 -8.48 -18.35 -7.00
CA GLU A 40 -9.16 -19.64 -7.21
C GLU A 40 -8.20 -20.82 -7.15
N GLU A 41 -6.99 -20.67 -7.72
CA GLU A 41 -6.00 -21.73 -7.74
C GLU A 41 -5.28 -21.92 -6.40
N TRP A 42 -4.84 -20.83 -5.77
CA TRP A 42 -3.90 -20.87 -4.64
C TRP A 42 -4.56 -20.65 -3.28
N CYS A 43 -5.77 -20.08 -3.22
CA CYS A 43 -6.34 -19.57 -1.97
C CYS A 43 -7.79 -19.99 -1.71
N ASP A 44 -8.27 -21.04 -2.38
CA ASP A 44 -9.67 -21.51 -2.34
C ASP A 44 -10.70 -20.43 -2.73
N GLY A 45 -10.28 -19.48 -3.59
CA GLY A 45 -11.14 -18.44 -4.14
C GLY A 45 -10.90 -17.04 -3.58
N ARG A 46 -11.72 -16.11 -4.06
CA ARG A 46 -11.60 -14.67 -3.81
C ARG A 46 -11.86 -14.33 -2.34
N ASN A 47 -11.11 -13.36 -1.83
CA ASN A 47 -11.24 -12.85 -0.46
C ASN A 47 -11.54 -11.35 -0.43
N ASP A 48 -12.30 -10.89 0.56
CA ASP A 48 -12.79 -9.51 0.69
C ASP A 48 -11.76 -8.52 1.28
N GLY A 49 -10.48 -8.90 1.32
CA GLY A 49 -9.40 -8.01 1.74
C GLY A 49 -9.02 -6.98 0.68
N GLY A 50 -8.37 -5.88 1.09
CA GLY A 50 -7.77 -4.93 0.17
C GLY A 50 -6.70 -5.59 -0.74
N ILE A 51 -6.40 -4.97 -1.89
CA ILE A 51 -5.51 -5.53 -2.92
C ILE A 51 -4.17 -6.00 -2.36
N VAL A 52 -3.55 -5.21 -1.47
CA VAL A 52 -2.27 -5.58 -0.81
C VAL A 52 -2.40 -6.84 0.04
N ALA A 53 -3.52 -7.02 0.74
CA ALA A 53 -3.76 -8.22 1.55
C ALA A 53 -3.96 -9.47 0.68
N ARG A 54 -4.68 -9.32 -0.44
CA ARG A 54 -4.86 -10.36 -1.46
C ARG A 54 -3.52 -10.82 -2.04
N VAL A 55 -2.68 -9.86 -2.46
CA VAL A 55 -1.32 -10.12 -2.97
C VAL A 55 -0.43 -10.79 -1.93
N LYS A 56 -0.44 -10.33 -0.68
CA LYS A 56 0.36 -10.94 0.40
C LYS A 56 0.04 -12.43 0.58
N ARG A 57 -1.25 -12.79 0.51
CA ARG A 57 -1.69 -14.18 0.62
C ARG A 57 -1.24 -15.03 -0.57
N LEU A 58 -1.46 -14.54 -1.79
CA LEU A 58 -0.97 -15.25 -2.99
C LEU A 58 0.54 -15.51 -2.92
N ARG A 59 1.32 -14.51 -2.46
CA ARG A 59 2.77 -14.66 -2.28
C ARG A 59 3.12 -15.68 -1.20
N SER A 60 2.35 -15.79 -0.11
CA SER A 60 2.61 -16.79 0.93
C SER A 60 2.36 -18.22 0.46
N GLU A 61 1.46 -18.42 -0.51
CA GLU A 61 1.19 -19.74 -1.08
C GLU A 61 2.16 -20.10 -2.23
N ILE A 62 2.51 -19.13 -3.09
CA ILE A 62 3.30 -19.40 -4.30
C ILE A 62 4.80 -19.53 -3.99
N LEU A 63 5.34 -18.65 -3.13
CA LEU A 63 6.78 -18.45 -2.96
C LEU A 63 7.52 -19.59 -2.24
N PRO A 64 6.98 -20.22 -1.17
CA PRO A 64 7.74 -21.22 -0.39
C PRO A 64 8.31 -22.35 -1.24
N ASP A 65 7.51 -23.00 -2.10
CA ASP A 65 8.04 -24.09 -2.94
C ASP A 65 9.08 -23.61 -3.95
N MET A 66 9.00 -22.36 -4.41
CA MET A 66 9.99 -21.81 -5.35
C MET A 66 11.36 -21.61 -4.70
N VAL A 67 11.41 -21.51 -3.37
CA VAL A 67 12.63 -21.34 -2.57
C VAL A 67 13.13 -22.69 -2.05
N ASP A 68 12.21 -23.49 -1.53
CA ASP A 68 12.54 -24.71 -0.76
C ASP A 68 12.64 -25.97 -1.63
N GLN A 69 12.11 -25.94 -2.87
CA GLN A 69 12.03 -27.11 -3.74
C GLN A 69 12.67 -26.90 -5.11
N GLU A 70 13.22 -27.98 -5.67
CA GLU A 70 13.58 -28.02 -7.09
C GLU A 70 12.33 -28.27 -7.92
N LEU A 71 11.72 -27.17 -8.39
CA LEU A 71 10.59 -27.23 -9.31
C LEU A 71 11.08 -27.48 -10.75
N PRO A 72 10.30 -28.21 -11.58
CA PRO A 72 10.51 -28.21 -13.02
C PRO A 72 10.53 -26.77 -13.55
N GLU A 73 11.44 -26.48 -14.49
CA GLU A 73 11.64 -25.10 -14.98
C GLU A 73 10.37 -24.49 -15.57
N GLU A 74 9.51 -25.29 -16.21
CA GLU A 74 8.22 -24.84 -16.72
C GLU A 74 7.29 -24.34 -15.60
N GLU A 75 7.19 -25.09 -14.51
CA GLU A 75 6.37 -24.71 -13.34
C GLU A 75 6.98 -23.51 -12.61
N ARG A 76 8.31 -23.46 -12.51
CA ARG A 76 9.01 -22.30 -11.96
C ARG A 76 8.72 -21.04 -12.77
N GLN A 77 8.78 -21.09 -14.10
CA GLN A 77 8.44 -19.96 -14.97
C GLN A 77 6.96 -19.57 -14.86
N ARG A 78 6.06 -20.55 -14.75
CA ARG A 78 4.63 -20.28 -14.54
C ARG A 78 4.37 -19.53 -13.24
N ARG A 79 4.95 -19.97 -12.12
CA ARG A 79 4.83 -19.26 -10.83
C ARG A 79 5.46 -17.88 -10.85
N TRP A 80 6.57 -17.68 -11.57
CA TRP A 80 7.11 -16.33 -11.80
C TRP A 80 6.13 -15.40 -12.51
N ARG A 81 5.36 -15.90 -13.49
CA ARG A 81 4.30 -15.11 -14.14
C ARG A 81 3.19 -14.76 -13.14
N HIS A 82 2.78 -15.69 -12.29
CA HIS A 82 1.80 -15.41 -11.22
C HIS A 82 2.30 -14.34 -10.24
N LEU A 83 3.59 -14.35 -9.87
CA LEU A 83 4.19 -13.32 -9.04
C LEU A 83 4.28 -11.96 -9.76
N ALA A 84 4.52 -11.95 -11.07
CA ALA A 84 4.47 -10.74 -11.88
C ALA A 84 3.05 -10.15 -11.95
N ASP A 85 2.03 -10.98 -12.06
CA ASP A 85 0.62 -10.57 -11.99
C ASP A 85 0.28 -9.97 -10.62
N CYS A 86 0.77 -10.59 -9.54
CA CYS A 86 0.67 -10.05 -8.18
C CYS A 86 1.36 -8.68 -8.06
N TYR A 87 2.55 -8.53 -8.64
CA TYR A 87 3.31 -7.28 -8.66
C TYR A 87 2.53 -6.17 -9.38
N LEU A 88 2.04 -6.45 -10.58
CA LEU A 88 1.22 -5.52 -11.37
C LEU A 88 -0.02 -5.05 -10.59
N ALA A 89 -0.76 -5.99 -9.99
CA ALA A 89 -1.94 -5.68 -9.19
C ALA A 89 -1.60 -4.78 -7.99
N GLN A 90 -0.51 -5.07 -7.30
CA GLN A 90 -0.04 -4.25 -6.19
C GLN A 90 0.33 -2.84 -6.65
N GLN A 91 1.17 -2.69 -7.70
CA GLN A 91 1.56 -1.38 -8.24
C GLN A 91 0.35 -0.52 -8.58
N MET A 92 -0.66 -1.09 -9.27
CA MET A 92 -1.90 -0.38 -9.59
C MET A 92 -2.64 0.13 -8.35
N SER A 93 -2.58 -0.59 -7.23
CA SER A 93 -3.25 -0.22 -5.98
C SER A 93 -2.58 0.91 -5.21
N LEU A 94 -1.28 1.16 -5.45
CA LEU A 94 -0.48 2.14 -4.70
C LEU A 94 -0.73 3.60 -5.12
N TYR A 95 -1.60 3.81 -6.11
CA TYR A 95 -2.08 5.13 -6.54
C TYR A 95 -3.59 5.24 -6.24
N PRO A 96 -3.97 5.41 -4.96
CA PRO A 96 -5.37 5.53 -4.58
C PRO A 96 -5.99 6.81 -5.13
N ASN A 97 -7.32 6.81 -5.27
CA ASN A 97 -8.05 8.01 -5.64
C ASN A 97 -7.90 9.07 -4.55
N ASP A 98 -7.91 10.34 -4.94
CA ASP A 98 -7.88 11.49 -4.05
C ASP A 98 -6.63 11.60 -3.15
N TYR A 99 -5.60 10.79 -3.40
CA TYR A 99 -4.35 10.83 -2.63
C TYR A 99 -3.60 12.15 -2.82
N ILE A 100 -3.69 12.73 -4.01
CA ILE A 100 -3.21 14.08 -4.34
C ILE A 100 -4.44 14.97 -4.53
N GLY A 101 -4.50 16.06 -3.77
CA GLY A 101 -5.57 17.04 -3.83
C GLY A 101 -5.08 18.45 -3.51
N PRO A 102 -5.89 19.48 -3.79
CA PRO A 102 -5.54 20.88 -3.52
C PRO A 102 -5.36 21.19 -2.02
N ASP A 103 -6.01 20.41 -1.16
CA ASP A 103 -5.94 20.56 0.31
C ASP A 103 -4.96 19.57 0.96
N GLU A 104 -4.20 18.80 0.17
CA GLU A 104 -3.28 17.78 0.66
C GLU A 104 -1.83 18.28 0.75
N ALA A 105 -1.06 17.66 1.65
CA ALA A 105 0.34 18.03 1.88
C ALA A 105 1.21 17.85 0.62
N VAL A 106 2.13 18.78 0.38
CA VAL A 106 3.06 18.74 -0.78
C VAL A 106 3.94 17.48 -0.75
N GLU A 107 4.20 16.96 0.44
CA GLU A 107 4.90 15.70 0.67
C GLU A 107 4.23 14.51 -0.03
N ARG A 108 2.88 14.49 -0.17
CA ARG A 108 2.19 13.42 -0.90
C ARG A 108 2.49 13.44 -2.39
N LEU A 109 2.69 14.63 -2.97
CA LEU A 109 3.12 14.76 -4.35
C LEU A 109 4.54 14.22 -4.51
N LEU A 110 5.44 14.57 -3.59
CA LEU A 110 6.82 14.07 -3.57
C LEU A 110 6.83 12.53 -3.44
N GLU A 111 6.13 11.98 -2.45
CA GLU A 111 5.99 10.53 -2.23
C GLU A 111 5.47 9.82 -3.49
N THR A 112 4.50 10.42 -4.19
CA THR A 112 3.97 9.85 -5.43
C THR A 112 5.02 9.84 -6.55
N VAL A 113 5.83 10.90 -6.68
CA VAL A 113 6.90 10.98 -7.67
C VAL A 113 8.00 9.97 -7.36
N GLU A 114 8.41 9.87 -6.11
CA GLU A 114 9.39 8.88 -5.64
C GLU A 114 8.89 7.47 -5.93
N ARG A 115 7.64 7.16 -5.56
CA ARG A 115 7.02 5.86 -5.87
C ARG A 115 6.97 5.56 -7.37
N PHE A 116 6.70 6.56 -8.20
CA PHE A 116 6.76 6.38 -9.67
C PHE A 116 8.18 6.09 -10.16
N GLU A 117 9.21 6.70 -9.57
CA GLU A 117 10.60 6.37 -9.87
C GLU A 117 10.90 4.93 -9.49
N GLU A 118 10.57 4.53 -8.26
CA GLU A 118 10.78 3.17 -7.76
C GLU A 118 10.05 2.13 -8.60
N ASP A 119 8.80 2.37 -8.99
CA ASP A 119 8.00 1.45 -9.83
C ASP A 119 8.57 1.31 -11.25
N LEU A 120 9.28 2.32 -11.76
CA LEU A 120 9.86 2.32 -13.11
C LEU A 120 11.28 1.77 -13.14
N THR A 121 12.04 1.96 -12.06
CA THR A 121 13.45 1.57 -11.99
C THR A 121 13.67 0.29 -11.19
N ASP A 122 12.67 -0.16 -10.43
CA ASP A 122 12.79 -1.17 -9.38
C ASP A 122 13.93 -0.85 -8.38
N GLN A 123 14.24 0.44 -8.19
CA GLN A 123 15.26 0.91 -7.24
C GLN A 123 14.63 1.83 -6.21
N ALA A 124 14.82 1.51 -4.93
CA ALA A 124 14.43 2.38 -3.82
C ALA A 124 15.54 3.42 -3.55
N THR A 125 15.26 4.68 -3.86
CA THR A 125 16.20 5.79 -3.65
C THR A 125 15.88 6.51 -2.34
N VAL A 126 16.85 6.53 -1.41
CA VAL A 126 16.69 7.28 -0.16
C VAL A 126 17.05 8.75 -0.37
N HIS A 127 16.05 9.63 -0.28
CA HIS A 127 16.24 11.09 -0.33
C HIS A 127 16.48 11.63 1.09
N GLY A 128 17.51 12.48 1.26
CA GLY A 128 17.94 12.96 2.58
C GLY A 128 18.40 14.41 2.60
N PRO A 129 18.68 14.98 3.79
CA PRO A 129 18.66 14.34 5.12
C PRO A 129 17.23 14.15 5.67
N MET A 130 17.02 13.05 6.38
CA MET A 130 15.75 12.76 7.08
C MET A 130 15.94 12.94 8.59
N THR A 131 15.02 13.65 9.23
CA THR A 131 14.96 13.80 10.68
C THR A 131 13.74 13.06 11.20
N VAL A 132 13.93 12.23 12.22
CA VAL A 132 12.84 11.53 12.91
C VAL A 132 12.86 11.94 14.37
N LEU A 133 11.70 12.37 14.87
CA LEU A 133 11.48 12.54 16.31
C LEU A 133 10.60 11.38 16.78
N VAL A 134 11.04 10.72 17.86
CA VAL A 134 10.33 9.60 18.47
C VAL A 134 10.04 9.95 19.92
N GLU A 135 8.77 9.93 20.29
CA GLU A 135 8.31 10.05 21.67
C GLU A 135 7.67 8.72 22.08
N VAL A 136 8.00 8.24 23.28
CA VAL A 136 7.38 7.06 23.88
C VAL A 136 6.50 7.55 25.02
N GLY A 137 5.20 7.32 24.91
CA GLY A 137 4.22 7.68 25.92
C GLY A 137 4.26 6.79 27.16
N GLU A 138 3.48 7.19 28.17
CA GLU A 138 3.28 6.41 29.38
C GLU A 138 2.52 5.11 29.10
N ALA A 139 2.70 4.12 29.98
CA ALA A 139 2.01 2.84 29.84
C ALA A 139 0.50 2.99 30.15
N ILE A 140 -0.34 2.41 29.28
CA ILE A 140 -1.79 2.31 29.51
C ILE A 140 -2.09 0.99 30.22
N GLU A 141 -2.69 1.04 31.40
CA GLU A 141 -3.07 -0.15 32.15
C GLU A 141 -4.34 -0.78 31.55
N VAL A 142 -4.23 -2.04 31.10
CA VAL A 142 -5.36 -2.76 30.50
C VAL A 142 -6.07 -3.59 31.57
N PRO A 143 -7.34 -3.30 31.90
CA PRO A 143 -8.08 -4.10 32.87
C PRO A 143 -8.32 -5.52 32.35
N SER A 144 -8.21 -6.51 33.24
CA SER A 144 -8.39 -7.94 32.91
C SER A 144 -9.83 -8.35 32.62
N VAL A 145 -10.79 -7.45 32.83
CA VAL A 145 -12.23 -7.69 32.65
C VAL A 145 -12.74 -6.82 31.50
N ARG A 146 -13.28 -7.48 30.48
CA ARG A 146 -13.83 -6.80 29.30
C ARG A 146 -15.09 -6.02 29.69
N SER A 147 -15.09 -4.71 29.42
CA SER A 147 -16.28 -3.86 29.56
C SER A 147 -17.39 -4.42 28.64
N ARG A 148 -18.61 -4.56 29.19
CA ARG A 148 -19.79 -5.08 28.47
C ARG A 148 -20.64 -3.95 27.87
N GLU A 149 -20.12 -2.72 27.88
CA GLU A 149 -20.86 -1.56 27.41
C GLU A 149 -20.89 -1.52 25.88
N ARG A 150 -22.04 -1.15 25.31
CA ARG A 150 -22.15 -0.86 23.87
C ARG A 150 -21.48 0.48 23.60
N GLY A 151 -20.25 0.45 23.13
CA GLY A 151 -19.46 1.65 22.83
C GLY A 151 -18.06 1.29 22.34
N GLU A 152 -17.27 2.32 22.03
CA GLU A 152 -15.85 2.21 21.74
C GLU A 152 -15.09 1.78 23.02
N ASP A 153 -14.04 0.96 22.87
CA ASP A 153 -13.28 0.43 24.00
C ASP A 153 -12.53 1.58 24.72
N PRO A 154 -12.71 1.80 26.03
CA PRO A 154 -12.06 2.90 26.75
C PRO A 154 -10.52 2.90 26.62
N VAL A 155 -9.89 1.72 26.53
CA VAL A 155 -8.44 1.62 26.33
C VAL A 155 -8.05 2.10 24.94
N MET A 156 -8.87 1.79 23.92
CA MET A 156 -8.63 2.26 22.55
C MET A 156 -8.82 3.76 22.44
N GLN A 157 -9.81 4.31 23.15
CA GLN A 157 -10.04 5.75 23.20
C GLN A 157 -8.85 6.47 23.86
N GLU A 158 -8.39 6.00 25.03
CA GLU A 158 -7.23 6.58 25.71
C GLU A 158 -5.96 6.50 24.83
N LEU A 159 -5.74 5.35 24.18
CA LEU A 159 -4.62 5.18 23.26
C LEU A 159 -4.68 6.19 22.09
N GLN A 160 -5.85 6.37 21.49
CA GLN A 160 -6.04 7.33 20.41
C GLN A 160 -5.76 8.76 20.87
N GLU A 161 -6.29 9.16 22.04
CA GLU A 161 -6.08 10.49 22.61
C GLU A 161 -4.59 10.75 22.90
N GLN A 162 -3.90 9.80 23.55
CA GLN A 162 -2.47 9.93 23.86
C GLN A 162 -1.61 10.01 22.59
N LEU A 163 -1.83 9.12 21.62
CA LEU A 163 -1.07 9.11 20.36
C LEU A 163 -1.32 10.38 19.53
N SER A 164 -2.57 10.83 19.42
CA SER A 164 -2.91 12.03 18.65
C SER A 164 -2.25 13.27 19.26
N GLY A 165 -2.30 13.42 20.58
CA GLY A 165 -1.64 14.53 21.27
C GLY A 165 -0.12 14.50 21.15
N MET A 166 0.53 13.33 21.17
CA MET A 166 1.97 13.21 20.91
C MET A 166 2.31 13.60 19.47
N LEU A 167 1.55 13.11 18.49
CA LEU A 167 1.75 13.42 17.08
C LEU A 167 1.63 14.92 16.80
N GLU A 168 0.64 15.60 17.40
CA GLU A 168 0.47 17.05 17.25
C GLU A 168 1.67 17.84 17.78
N ARG A 169 2.21 17.46 18.95
CA ARG A 169 3.39 18.11 19.54
C ARG A 169 4.63 17.91 18.68
N LEU A 170 4.89 16.66 18.28
CA LEU A 170 6.05 16.32 17.44
C LEU A 170 5.97 17.01 16.07
N ALA A 171 4.78 17.11 15.48
CA ALA A 171 4.57 17.82 14.22
C ALA A 171 4.89 19.31 14.36
N ALA A 172 4.47 19.95 15.46
CA ALA A 172 4.80 21.34 15.74
C ALA A 172 6.31 21.56 15.91
N GLU A 173 7.00 20.68 16.64
CA GLU A 173 8.45 20.75 16.87
C GLU A 173 9.25 20.62 15.56
N ILE A 174 8.88 19.66 14.70
CA ILE A 174 9.49 19.50 13.37
C ILE A 174 9.34 20.77 12.54
N GLU A 175 8.13 21.34 12.54
CA GLU A 175 7.82 22.52 11.75
C GLU A 175 8.55 23.77 12.26
N GLU A 176 8.72 23.90 13.57
CA GLU A 176 9.58 24.93 14.17
C GLU A 176 11.05 24.75 13.78
N GLY A 177 11.58 23.53 13.84
CA GLY A 177 12.94 23.20 13.41
C GLY A 177 13.20 23.57 11.95
N ARG A 178 12.28 23.19 11.05
CA ARG A 178 12.34 23.52 9.62
C ARG A 178 12.39 25.03 9.37
N ARG A 179 11.59 25.82 10.09
CA ARG A 179 11.60 27.30 9.95
C ARG A 179 12.91 27.92 10.41
N GLN A 180 13.51 27.40 11.49
CA GLN A 180 14.78 27.89 12.02
C GLN A 180 15.97 27.56 11.09
N GLU A 181 15.93 26.42 10.41
CA GLU A 181 16.94 26.04 9.41
C GLU A 181 16.76 26.78 8.08
N GLY A 182 15.53 26.96 7.61
CA GLY A 182 15.22 27.68 6.37
C GLY A 182 15.46 29.18 6.41
N GLY A 183 15.46 29.80 7.60
CA GLY A 183 15.77 31.24 7.79
C GLY A 183 17.27 31.57 7.83
N ARG A 184 18.15 30.59 7.61
CA ARG A 184 19.61 30.72 7.76
C ARG A 184 20.38 30.84 6.43
N ASN A 185 19.68 31.06 5.32
CA ASN A 185 20.26 31.37 4.00
C ASN A 185 19.98 32.81 3.55
#